data_AF-A0A1S3X9Z9-F1
#
_entry.id   AF-A0A1S3X9Z9-F1
#
_cell.length_a   1.000
_cell.length_b   1.000
_cell.length_c   1.000
_cell.angle_alpha   90.00
_cell.angle_beta   90.00
_cell.angle_gamma   90.00
#
_symmetry.space_group_name_H-M   'P 1'
#
loop_
_entity.id
_entity.type
_entity.pdbx_description
1 polymer ?
#
loop_
_entity_poly.entity_id
_entity_poly.type
_entity_poly.pdbx_seq_one_letter_code
_entity_poly.pdbx_strand_id
1 'polypeptide(L)'
;MHVKKNICDNPLGTLLDIDGKPKDHVISRYDLQEMGIRKELQLTKDNGNEKVYLAKACFSMKPEEEKKIFCIVLSDAKLRKGCDSNISLRVQMEEMKVSGYKSHDAHFIMHYLLQVAVRKVLPNLLQVAVRKVLPMNVSLDLIRLGNFFRVICSKFIRRRDLDAMQSEIKEIECELEKIFLPTFFDIMENLSIHLVDDIKLGGPNHLRWMYSIKRNLYKYKAFVCNRAHPEASIAEGVLAEECLIFCSRYLHDGVKTRFSRYQVEDDKNVQTKGMICHQYYLR
;
A
#
# COMPACT_ATOMS: atom_id res chain seq x y z
N MET A 1 8.45 5.48 -2.61
CA MET A 1 8.20 4.25 -1.84
C MET A 1 7.39 4.52 -0.57
N HIS A 2 7.89 5.33 0.37
CA HIS A 2 7.18 5.60 1.63
C HIS A 2 5.87 6.37 1.44
N VAL A 3 5.87 7.38 0.57
CA VAL A 3 4.65 8.12 0.14
C VAL A 3 3.51 7.15 -0.20
N LYS A 4 3.77 6.18 -1.07
CA LYS A 4 2.76 5.20 -1.51
C LYS A 4 2.23 4.33 -0.38
N LYS A 5 3.12 3.93 0.53
CA LYS A 5 2.72 3.12 1.67
C LYS A 5 1.79 3.95 2.55
N ASN A 6 2.17 5.19 2.86
CA ASN A 6 1.36 6.07 3.71
C ASN A 6 -0.02 6.34 3.07
N ILE A 7 -0.05 6.67 1.77
CA ILE A 7 -1.31 6.84 1.01
C ILE A 7 -2.13 5.56 0.93
N CYS A 8 -1.51 4.37 0.98
CA CYS A 8 -2.25 3.10 1.03
C CYS A 8 -2.74 2.78 2.45
N ASP A 9 -1.97 3.12 3.48
CA ASP A 9 -2.25 2.84 4.88
C ASP A 9 -3.49 3.62 5.35
N ASN A 10 -3.70 4.86 4.88
CA ASN A 10 -4.82 5.72 5.29
C ASN A 10 -6.22 5.20 4.84
N PRO A 11 -6.46 4.85 3.56
CA PRO A 11 -7.68 4.17 3.14
C PRO A 11 -7.88 2.83 3.85
N LEU A 12 -6.83 2.00 3.99
CA LEU A 12 -6.96 0.71 4.65
C LEU A 12 -7.32 0.85 6.13
N GLY A 13 -6.65 1.75 6.84
CA GLY A 13 -6.91 2.04 8.26
C GLY A 13 -8.30 2.59 8.49
N THR A 14 -8.77 3.48 7.60
CA THR A 14 -10.08 4.14 7.72
C THR A 14 -11.23 3.23 7.32
N LEU A 15 -11.12 2.47 6.22
CA LEU A 15 -12.21 1.60 5.74
C LEU A 15 -12.39 0.35 6.61
N LEU A 16 -11.28 -0.25 7.06
CA LEU A 16 -11.31 -1.44 7.90
C LEU A 16 -11.42 -1.12 9.40
N ASP A 17 -11.32 0.16 9.78
CA ASP A 17 -11.36 0.62 11.17
C ASP A 17 -10.28 -0.07 12.03
N ILE A 18 -9.03 0.01 11.57
CA ILE A 18 -7.90 -0.68 12.22
C ILE A 18 -7.46 0.16 13.42
N ASP A 19 -7.54 -0.39 14.63
CA ASP A 19 -7.15 0.28 15.88
C ASP A 19 -5.95 1.23 15.76
N GLY A 20 -6.19 2.49 16.14
CA GLY A 20 -5.19 3.57 16.12
C GLY A 20 -4.83 4.12 14.74
N LYS A 21 -5.46 3.62 13.66
CA LYS A 21 -5.28 4.12 12.29
C LYS A 21 -6.49 4.81 11.64
N PRO A 22 -7.75 4.71 12.11
CA PRO A 22 -8.84 5.35 11.38
C PRO A 22 -8.65 6.86 11.47
N LYS A 23 -8.83 7.52 10.32
CA LYS A 23 -8.81 8.98 10.24
C LYS A 23 -10.14 9.61 10.65
N ASP A 24 -11.11 8.78 11.02
CA ASP A 24 -12.40 9.19 11.55
C ASP A 24 -12.49 8.84 13.04
N HIS A 25 -12.14 9.81 13.90
CA HIS A 25 -12.13 9.66 15.35
C HIS A 25 -12.87 10.81 16.04
N VAL A 26 -13.19 10.65 17.33
CA VAL A 26 -13.99 11.64 18.10
C VAL A 26 -13.43 13.06 17.98
N ILE A 27 -12.10 13.24 18.09
CA ILE A 27 -11.47 14.56 17.97
C ILE A 27 -11.74 15.18 16.58
N SER A 28 -11.55 14.42 15.50
CA SER A 28 -11.81 14.90 14.14
C SER A 28 -13.26 15.32 13.92
N ARG A 29 -14.21 14.73 14.68
CA ARG A 29 -15.62 15.05 14.64
C ARG A 29 -15.95 16.33 15.41
N TYR A 30 -15.21 16.64 16.48
CA TYR A 30 -15.25 17.95 17.13
C TYR A 30 -14.67 19.04 16.24
N ASP A 31 -13.57 18.77 15.53
CA ASP A 31 -12.98 19.71 14.58
C ASP A 31 -14.00 20.09 13.48
N LEU A 32 -14.76 19.12 12.96
CA LEU A 32 -15.86 19.41 12.01
C LEU A 32 -16.92 20.34 12.60
N GLN A 33 -17.23 20.20 13.89
CA GLN A 33 -18.20 21.05 14.58
C GLN A 33 -17.68 22.47 14.74
N GLU A 34 -16.43 22.64 15.15
CA GLU A 34 -15.76 23.94 15.28
C GLU A 34 -15.66 24.65 13.93
N MET A 35 -15.32 23.91 12.87
CA MET A 35 -15.24 24.43 11.50
C MET A 35 -16.61 24.72 10.87
N GLY A 36 -17.71 24.26 11.47
CA GLY A 36 -19.07 24.47 10.96
C GLY A 36 -19.39 23.75 9.64
N ILE A 37 -18.62 22.72 9.28
CA ILE A 37 -18.77 21.94 8.04
C ILE A 37 -19.32 20.54 8.33
N ARG A 38 -19.93 19.90 7.30
CA ARG A 38 -20.43 18.51 7.35
C ARG A 38 -21.28 18.19 8.58
N LYS A 39 -22.36 18.94 8.75
CA LYS A 39 -23.28 18.83 9.90
C LYS A 39 -23.80 17.40 10.11
N GLU A 40 -23.94 16.63 9.04
CA GLU A 40 -24.35 15.23 9.05
C GLU A 40 -23.33 14.28 9.72
N LEU A 41 -22.07 14.69 9.83
CA LEU A 41 -21.00 13.96 10.51
C LEU A 41 -20.67 14.55 11.89
N GLN A 42 -21.24 15.68 12.29
CA GLN A 42 -20.97 16.27 13.60
C GLN A 42 -21.56 15.42 14.75
N LEU A 43 -20.97 15.55 15.93
CA LEU A 43 -21.40 14.80 17.12
C LEU A 43 -22.79 15.26 17.55
N THR A 44 -23.70 14.30 17.75
CA THR A 44 -25.02 14.58 18.32
C THR A 44 -25.02 14.21 19.80
N LYS A 45 -25.47 15.14 20.65
CA LYS A 45 -25.71 14.89 22.07
C LYS A 45 -27.17 14.52 22.25
N ASP A 46 -27.45 13.46 23.00
CA ASP A 46 -28.83 13.11 23.35
C ASP A 46 -29.29 13.99 24.51
N ASN A 47 -30.56 14.43 24.51
CA ASN A 47 -31.10 15.48 25.40
C ASN A 47 -31.29 15.06 26.87
N GLY A 48 -30.42 14.18 27.40
CA GLY A 48 -30.48 13.74 28.79
C GLY A 48 -29.35 12.82 29.25
N ASN A 49 -28.51 12.31 28.35
CA ASN A 49 -27.35 11.50 28.68
C ASN A 49 -26.10 12.12 28.03
N GLU A 50 -24.99 12.25 28.77
CA GLU A 50 -23.67 12.69 28.27
C GLU A 50 -23.05 11.75 27.22
N LYS A 51 -23.83 10.81 26.66
CA LYS A 51 -23.38 9.89 25.61
C LYS A 51 -23.32 10.63 24.28
N VAL A 52 -22.12 10.66 23.72
CA VAL A 52 -21.81 11.22 22.41
C VAL A 52 -22.02 10.15 21.35
N TYR A 53 -22.84 10.43 20.34
CA TYR A 53 -23.08 9.51 19.22
C TYR A 53 -22.30 9.92 17.97
N LEU A 54 -21.57 8.97 17.38
CA LEU A 54 -20.90 9.15 16.09
C LEU A 54 -21.80 8.65 14.96
N ALA A 55 -22.24 9.57 14.10
CA ALA A 55 -22.94 9.21 12.88
C ALA A 55 -22.01 8.41 11.95
N LYS A 56 -22.52 7.29 11.43
CA LYS A 56 -21.77 6.43 10.50
C LYS A 56 -21.46 7.20 9.21
N ALA A 57 -20.17 7.33 8.88
CA ALA A 57 -19.75 7.99 7.65
C ALA A 57 -20.09 7.16 6.40
N CYS A 58 -20.17 7.82 5.24
CA CYS A 58 -20.48 7.18 3.94
C CYS A 58 -19.43 6.16 3.48
N PHE A 59 -18.22 6.20 4.04
CA PHE A 59 -17.11 5.27 3.76
C PHE A 59 -16.98 4.16 4.81
N SER A 60 -17.83 4.14 5.85
CA SER A 60 -17.74 3.13 6.91
C SER A 60 -18.35 1.79 6.47
N MET A 61 -17.54 0.74 6.50
CA MET A 61 -17.94 -0.61 6.12
C MET A 61 -18.54 -1.40 7.28
N LYS A 62 -19.61 -2.16 7.02
CA LYS A 62 -20.17 -3.13 7.96
C LYS A 62 -19.20 -4.32 8.14
N PRO A 63 -18.87 -4.72 9.38
CA PRO A 63 -17.89 -5.80 9.64
C PRO A 63 -18.22 -7.14 8.96
N GLU A 64 -19.42 -7.67 9.16
CA GLU A 64 -19.79 -9.03 8.76
C GLU A 64 -20.07 -9.21 7.25
N GLU A 65 -20.43 -8.13 6.57
CA GLU A 65 -20.79 -8.13 5.15
C GLU A 65 -19.64 -7.57 4.32
N GLU A 66 -19.28 -6.31 4.59
CA GLU A 66 -18.45 -5.50 3.70
C GLU A 66 -16.95 -5.69 4.00
N LYS A 67 -16.53 -5.61 5.27
CA LYS A 67 -15.12 -5.83 5.65
C LYS A 67 -14.68 -7.26 5.36
N LYS A 68 -15.56 -8.25 5.59
CA LYS A 68 -15.31 -9.66 5.24
C LYS A 68 -14.96 -9.84 3.77
N ILE A 69 -15.79 -9.30 2.88
CA ILE A 69 -15.56 -9.38 1.43
C ILE A 69 -14.25 -8.66 1.07
N PHE A 70 -13.99 -7.50 1.67
CA PHE A 70 -12.75 -6.76 1.46
C PHE A 70 -11.51 -7.63 1.80
N CYS A 71 -11.50 -8.24 2.98
CA CYS A 71 -10.41 -9.09 3.44
C CYS A 71 -10.27 -10.36 2.60
N ILE A 72 -11.38 -11.00 2.19
CA ILE A 72 -11.34 -12.15 1.29
C ILE A 72 -10.65 -11.82 -0.04
N VAL A 73 -10.93 -10.64 -0.60
CA VAL A 73 -10.27 -10.22 -1.85
C VAL A 73 -8.76 -10.10 -1.69
N LEU A 74 -8.31 -9.61 -0.53
CA LEU A 74 -6.88 -9.51 -0.22
C LEU A 74 -6.25 -10.86 0.10
N SER A 75 -6.96 -11.76 0.79
CA SER A 75 -6.47 -13.09 1.14
C SER A 75 -6.34 -13.99 -0.07
N ASP A 76 -7.29 -13.92 -0.99
CA ASP A 76 -7.38 -14.81 -2.15
C ASP A 76 -6.55 -14.31 -3.34
N ALA A 77 -5.88 -13.16 -3.19
CA ALA A 77 -5.06 -12.54 -4.22
C ALA A 77 -3.87 -13.43 -4.60
N LYS A 78 -3.96 -14.10 -5.75
CA LYS A 78 -2.86 -14.87 -6.35
C LYS A 78 -2.01 -13.96 -7.23
N LEU A 79 -0.89 -13.48 -6.69
CA LEU A 79 0.11 -12.68 -7.43
C LEU A 79 1.20 -13.56 -8.04
N ARG A 80 1.80 -13.11 -9.15
CA ARG A 80 2.92 -13.81 -9.78
C ARG A 80 4.11 -13.86 -8.82
N LYS A 81 4.79 -15.01 -8.74
CA LYS A 81 5.93 -15.22 -7.84
C LYS A 81 7.02 -14.16 -8.07
N GLY A 82 7.51 -13.57 -6.98
CA GLY A 82 8.54 -12.51 -7.01
C GLY A 82 8.00 -11.09 -7.21
N CYS A 83 6.69 -10.92 -7.44
CA CYS A 83 6.06 -9.60 -7.47
C CYS A 83 5.87 -9.04 -6.06
N ASP A 84 5.42 -9.86 -5.12
CA ASP A 84 5.09 -9.39 -3.77
C ASP A 84 5.37 -10.42 -2.68
N SER A 85 5.23 -10.03 -1.41
CA SER A 85 5.14 -11.01 -0.33
C SER A 85 3.75 -11.67 -0.32
N ASN A 86 3.60 -12.80 0.39
CA ASN A 86 2.31 -13.48 0.45
C ASN A 86 1.31 -12.63 1.25
N ILE A 87 0.54 -11.78 0.57
CA ILE A 87 -0.41 -10.83 1.17
C ILE A 87 -1.43 -11.56 2.05
N SER A 88 -1.80 -12.80 1.71
CA SER A 88 -2.74 -13.58 2.51
C SER A 88 -2.28 -13.75 3.97
N LEU A 89 -0.97 -13.89 4.21
CA LEU A 89 -0.39 -13.98 5.55
C LEU A 89 -0.44 -12.65 6.32
N ARG A 90 -0.82 -11.55 5.65
CA ARG A 90 -0.94 -10.21 6.24
C ARG A 90 -2.39 -9.84 6.53
N VAL A 91 -3.34 -10.66 6.12
CA VAL A 91 -4.77 -10.48 6.36
C VAL A 91 -5.16 -11.32 7.59
N GLN A 92 -5.79 -10.69 8.57
CA GLN A 92 -6.30 -11.35 9.76
C GLN A 92 -7.82 -11.38 9.68
N MET A 93 -8.36 -12.54 9.32
CA MET A 93 -9.78 -12.71 9.00
C MET A 93 -10.71 -12.57 10.21
N GLU A 94 -10.26 -13.00 11.40
CA GLU A 94 -11.05 -12.88 12.63
C GLU A 94 -11.23 -11.42 13.05
N GLU A 95 -10.18 -10.62 12.86
CA GLU A 95 -10.16 -9.21 13.24
C GLU A 95 -10.47 -8.25 12.08
N MET A 96 -10.73 -8.78 10.88
CA MET A 96 -10.97 -8.00 9.65
C MET A 96 -9.94 -6.90 9.37
N LYS A 97 -8.67 -7.16 9.71
CA LYS A 97 -7.58 -6.18 9.60
C LYS A 97 -6.46 -6.68 8.73
N VAL A 98 -5.70 -5.74 8.19
CA VAL A 98 -4.48 -6.02 7.41
C VAL A 98 -3.30 -5.35 8.11
N SER A 99 -2.27 -6.14 8.43
CA SER A 99 -1.13 -5.65 9.21
C SER A 99 0.19 -6.32 8.80
N GLY A 100 1.31 -5.67 9.14
CA GLY A 100 2.64 -6.23 8.94
C GLY A 100 3.10 -6.35 7.47
N TYR A 101 2.37 -5.76 6.51
CA TYR A 101 2.75 -5.73 5.10
C TYR A 101 3.82 -4.66 4.83
N LYS A 102 4.67 -4.91 3.84
CA LYS A 102 5.79 -4.05 3.47
C LYS A 102 5.38 -3.02 2.42
N SER A 103 6.27 -2.07 2.12
CA SER A 103 6.01 -1.06 1.07
C SER A 103 5.91 -1.65 -0.34
N HIS A 104 6.38 -2.88 -0.56
CA HIS A 104 6.13 -3.62 -1.80
C HIS A 104 4.68 -4.12 -1.84
N ASP A 105 4.18 -4.69 -0.74
CA ASP A 105 2.79 -5.13 -0.64
C ASP A 105 1.80 -3.97 -0.81
N ALA A 106 2.09 -2.84 -0.15
CA ALA A 106 1.30 -1.62 -0.30
C ALA A 106 1.19 -1.16 -1.76
N HIS A 107 2.23 -1.37 -2.57
CA HIS A 107 2.21 -1.04 -3.99
C HIS A 107 1.19 -1.90 -4.75
N PHE A 108 1.15 -3.21 -4.51
CA PHE A 108 0.16 -4.09 -5.17
C PHE A 108 -1.25 -3.87 -4.65
N ILE A 109 -1.39 -3.65 -3.34
CA ILE A 109 -2.69 -3.35 -2.73
C ILE A 109 -3.26 -2.08 -3.38
N MET A 110 -2.55 -0.96 -3.35
CA MET A 110 -3.07 0.30 -3.89
C MET A 110 -3.31 0.24 -5.42
N HIS A 111 -2.45 -0.45 -6.17
CA HIS A 111 -2.54 -0.48 -7.63
C HIS A 111 -3.60 -1.41 -8.20
N TYR A 112 -3.95 -2.46 -7.45
CA TYR A 112 -4.76 -3.55 -7.97
C TYR A 112 -5.81 -3.97 -6.95
N LEU A 113 -5.38 -4.40 -5.77
CA LEU A 113 -6.29 -5.12 -4.88
C LEU A 113 -7.30 -4.21 -4.19
N LEU A 114 -6.91 -3.00 -3.79
CA LEU A 114 -7.81 -2.00 -3.24
C LEU A 114 -8.95 -1.69 -4.22
N GLN A 115 -8.61 -1.53 -5.50
CA GLN A 115 -9.61 -1.27 -6.54
C GLN A 115 -10.60 -2.42 -6.68
N VAL A 116 -10.12 -3.66 -6.66
CA VAL A 116 -10.97 -4.86 -6.75
C VAL A 116 -11.81 -5.03 -5.49
N ALA A 117 -11.22 -4.83 -4.31
CA ALA A 117 -11.88 -4.97 -3.02
C ALA A 117 -13.00 -3.95 -2.87
N VAL A 118 -12.71 -2.66 -3.10
CA VAL A 118 -13.74 -1.62 -2.98
C VAL A 118 -14.83 -1.80 -4.03
N ARG A 119 -14.51 -2.23 -5.26
CA ARG A 119 -15.53 -2.53 -6.28
C ARG A 119 -16.46 -3.69 -5.90
N LYS A 120 -15.94 -4.72 -5.22
CA LYS A 120 -16.74 -5.86 -4.75
C LYS A 120 -17.56 -5.56 -3.50
N VAL A 121 -17.10 -4.62 -2.67
CA VAL A 121 -17.75 -4.24 -1.41
C VAL A 121 -18.79 -3.14 -1.59
N LEU A 122 -18.53 -2.16 -2.47
CA LEU A 122 -19.45 -1.07 -2.80
C LEU A 122 -20.22 -1.22 -4.16
N PRO A 123 -20.71 -2.41 -4.61
CA PRO A 123 -21.57 -2.48 -5.80
C PRO A 123 -22.85 -1.66 -5.67
N ASN A 124 -23.36 -1.46 -4.44
CA ASN A 124 -24.65 -0.85 -4.18
C ASN A 124 -24.70 0.68 -4.41
N LEU A 125 -23.56 1.34 -4.63
CA LEU A 125 -23.49 2.80 -4.86
C LEU A 125 -23.41 3.20 -6.34
N LEU A 126 -23.23 2.23 -7.24
CA LEU A 126 -23.30 2.47 -8.69
C LEU A 126 -24.74 2.71 -9.19
N GLN A 127 -25.75 2.53 -8.33
CA GLN A 127 -27.17 2.75 -8.61
C GLN A 127 -27.77 4.05 -8.03
N VAL A 128 -27.00 5.14 -7.90
CA VAL A 128 -27.57 6.47 -7.56
C VAL A 128 -27.19 7.54 -8.60
N ALA A 129 -27.16 7.15 -9.88
CA ALA A 129 -26.92 8.07 -11.00
C ALA A 129 -28.11 9.00 -11.33
N VAL A 130 -29.13 9.11 -10.48
CA VAL A 130 -30.24 10.07 -10.70
C VAL A 130 -30.65 10.77 -9.39
N ARG A 131 -29.77 11.62 -8.85
CA ARG A 131 -30.18 12.79 -8.05
C ARG A 131 -29.17 13.92 -8.24
N LYS A 132 -29.67 15.05 -8.72
CA LYS A 132 -29.00 16.18 -9.38
C LYS A 132 -28.02 17.03 -8.51
N VAL A 133 -27.35 16.50 -7.49
CA VAL A 133 -26.43 17.30 -6.63
C VAL A 133 -25.13 16.54 -6.23
N LEU A 134 -24.64 15.61 -7.07
CA LEU A 134 -23.39 14.81 -6.87
C LEU A 134 -23.52 13.64 -5.86
N PRO A 135 -23.52 12.37 -6.30
CA PRO A 135 -23.46 11.22 -5.39
C PRO A 135 -22.00 10.78 -5.16
N MET A 136 -21.55 10.75 -3.90
CA MET A 136 -20.24 10.25 -3.48
C MET A 136 -20.12 8.75 -3.76
N ASN A 137 -19.25 8.37 -4.71
CA ASN A 137 -18.83 6.99 -4.89
C ASN A 137 -17.40 6.83 -4.40
N VAL A 138 -17.24 6.55 -3.10
CA VAL A 138 -15.94 6.28 -2.45
C VAL A 138 -15.08 5.31 -3.27
N SER A 139 -15.71 4.33 -3.92
CA SER A 139 -15.04 3.39 -4.83
C SER A 139 -14.41 4.05 -6.02
N LEU A 140 -15.14 4.96 -6.68
CA LEU A 140 -14.68 5.59 -7.91
C LEU A 140 -13.41 6.39 -7.66
N ASP A 141 -13.40 7.20 -6.60
CA ASP A 141 -12.25 8.05 -6.29
C ASP A 141 -11.04 7.24 -5.82
N LEU A 142 -11.24 6.19 -5.03
CA LEU A 142 -10.17 5.25 -4.68
C LEU A 142 -9.63 4.47 -5.89
N ILE A 143 -10.49 4.11 -6.84
CA ILE A 143 -10.09 3.47 -8.10
C ILE A 143 -9.28 4.44 -8.96
N ARG A 144 -9.72 5.70 -9.10
CA ARG A 144 -8.99 6.76 -9.80
C ARG A 144 -7.61 6.98 -9.18
N LEU A 145 -7.53 7.10 -7.85
CA LEU A 145 -6.28 7.22 -7.11
C LEU A 145 -5.33 6.05 -7.38
N GLY A 146 -5.84 4.81 -7.29
CA GLY A 146 -5.05 3.61 -7.58
C GLY A 146 -4.55 3.57 -9.03
N ASN A 147 -5.37 4.01 -9.99
CA ASN A 147 -4.99 4.11 -11.39
C ASN A 147 -3.94 5.17 -11.65
N PHE A 148 -4.06 6.36 -11.07
CA PHE A 148 -3.03 7.39 -11.10
C PHE A 148 -1.69 6.84 -10.62
N PHE A 149 -1.68 6.18 -9.45
CA PHE A 149 -0.47 5.58 -8.90
C PHE A 149 0.09 4.45 -9.78
N ARG A 150 -0.76 3.72 -10.49
CA ARG A 150 -0.36 2.72 -11.48
C ARG A 150 0.33 3.36 -12.68
N VAL A 151 -0.22 4.46 -13.22
CA VAL A 151 0.34 5.16 -14.38
C VAL A 151 1.70 5.77 -14.06
N ILE A 152 1.86 6.47 -12.92
CA ILE A 152 3.15 7.07 -12.54
C ILE A 152 4.26 6.03 -12.29
N CYS A 153 3.89 4.75 -12.10
CA CYS A 153 4.85 3.64 -11.94
C CYS A 153 5.16 2.90 -13.22
N SER A 154 4.51 3.26 -14.31
CA SER A 154 4.74 2.60 -15.57
C SER A 154 6.20 2.79 -15.99
N LYS A 155 6.70 1.82 -16.75
CA LYS A 155 8.04 1.90 -17.33
C LYS A 155 8.16 3.05 -18.32
N PHE A 156 7.05 3.43 -18.95
CA PHE A 156 6.99 4.43 -20.01
C PHE A 156 5.88 5.42 -19.72
N ILE A 157 6.25 6.68 -19.48
CA ILE A 157 5.31 7.79 -19.28
C ILE A 157 5.55 8.78 -20.42
N ARG A 158 4.48 9.12 -21.15
CA ARG A 158 4.58 10.09 -22.25
C ARG A 158 4.52 11.50 -21.66
N ARG A 159 5.48 12.35 -22.04
CA ARG A 159 5.55 13.73 -21.54
C ARG A 159 4.26 14.53 -21.79
N ARG A 160 3.61 14.31 -22.93
CA ARG A 160 2.35 14.97 -23.31
C ARG A 160 1.16 14.64 -22.39
N ASP A 161 1.21 13.51 -21.68
CA ASP A 161 0.13 13.09 -20.78
C ASP A 161 0.31 13.68 -19.38
N LEU A 162 1.49 14.25 -19.05
CA LEU A 162 1.81 14.71 -17.70
C LEU A 162 0.92 15.86 -17.23
N ASP A 163 0.56 16.80 -18.11
CA ASP A 163 -0.32 17.92 -17.71
C ASP A 163 -1.75 17.47 -17.43
N ALA A 164 -2.24 16.48 -18.17
CA ALA A 164 -3.52 15.83 -17.90
C ALA A 164 -3.47 15.07 -16.57
N MET A 165 -2.40 14.32 -16.30
CA MET A 165 -2.20 13.61 -15.04
C MET A 165 -2.10 14.56 -13.84
N GLN A 166 -1.46 15.72 -14.01
CA GLN A 166 -1.36 16.75 -12.97
C GLN A 166 -2.73 17.33 -12.63
N SER A 167 -3.60 17.47 -13.62
CA SER A 167 -4.98 17.93 -13.42
C SER A 167 -5.83 16.82 -12.78
N GLU A 168 -5.67 15.58 -13.23
CA GLU A 168 -6.38 14.42 -12.71
C GLU A 168 -6.11 14.20 -11.22
N ILE A 169 -4.85 14.30 -10.75
CA ILE A 169 -4.55 14.09 -9.33
C ILE A 169 -5.14 15.18 -8.43
N LYS A 170 -5.17 16.43 -8.91
CA LYS A 170 -5.81 17.54 -8.19
C LYS A 170 -7.31 17.31 -8.05
N GLU A 171 -7.97 16.86 -9.12
CA GLU A 171 -9.38 16.50 -9.08
C GLU A 171 -9.65 15.32 -8.13
N ILE A 172 -8.81 14.29 -8.17
CA ILE A 172 -8.94 13.12 -7.29
C ILE A 172 -8.85 13.55 -5.83
N GLU A 173 -7.85 14.37 -5.46
CA GLU A 173 -7.74 14.87 -4.09
C GLU A 173 -8.96 15.70 -3.69
N CYS A 174 -9.43 16.62 -4.54
CA CYS A 174 -10.64 17.40 -4.25
C CYS A 174 -11.90 16.54 -4.07
N GLU A 175 -12.08 15.45 -4.85
CA GLU A 175 -13.22 14.55 -4.65
C GLU A 175 -13.07 13.72 -3.37
N LEU A 176 -11.86 13.26 -3.05
CA LEU A 176 -11.59 12.58 -1.78
C LEU A 176 -11.81 13.52 -0.59
N GLU A 177 -11.48 14.81 -0.69
CA GLU A 177 -11.69 15.84 0.34
C GLU A 177 -13.16 16.14 0.59
N LYS A 178 -14.06 15.78 -0.34
CA LYS A 178 -15.51 15.80 -0.10
C LYS A 178 -15.96 14.58 0.68
N ILE A 179 -15.25 13.46 0.60
CA ILE A 179 -15.63 12.17 1.18
C ILE A 179 -15.02 11.97 2.58
N PHE A 180 -13.70 12.08 2.70
CA PHE A 180 -12.97 11.81 3.94
C PHE A 180 -12.84 13.06 4.81
N LEU A 181 -12.62 12.88 6.13
CA LEU A 181 -12.42 14.01 7.05
C LEU A 181 -11.07 14.72 6.79
N PRO A 182 -10.91 16.00 7.22
CA PRO A 182 -9.65 16.72 7.06
C PRO A 182 -8.42 15.99 7.64
N THR A 183 -8.60 15.22 8.71
CA THR A 183 -7.59 14.36 9.33
C THR A 183 -7.04 13.26 8.41
N PHE A 184 -7.77 12.91 7.35
CA PHE A 184 -7.32 11.98 6.32
C PHE A 184 -6.21 12.57 5.45
N PHE A 185 -6.22 13.89 5.23
CA PHE A 185 -5.30 14.60 4.35
C PHE A 185 -4.09 15.10 5.13
N ASP A 186 -3.26 14.18 5.60
CA ASP A 186 -1.99 14.57 6.19
C ASP A 186 -0.98 14.98 5.10
N ILE A 187 0.21 15.42 5.51
CA ILE A 187 1.25 15.90 4.59
C ILE A 187 1.52 14.85 3.49
N MET A 188 1.38 13.56 3.79
CA MET A 188 1.71 12.48 2.87
C MET A 188 0.69 12.32 1.75
N GLU A 189 -0.60 12.58 2.00
CA GLU A 189 -1.65 12.63 0.97
C GLU A 189 -1.35 13.76 0.00
N ASN A 190 -1.13 14.97 0.52
CA ASN A 190 -0.90 16.16 -0.28
C ASN A 190 0.39 16.11 -1.11
N LEU A 191 1.35 15.24 -0.77
CA LEU A 191 2.52 15.00 -1.62
C LEU A 191 2.15 14.43 -2.99
N SER A 192 0.95 13.86 -3.16
CA SER A 192 0.55 13.20 -4.39
C SER A 192 0.45 14.18 -5.58
N ILE A 193 0.05 15.43 -5.34
CA ILE A 193 0.02 16.48 -6.38
C ILE A 193 1.41 16.83 -6.92
N HIS A 194 2.45 16.70 -6.10
CA HIS A 194 3.81 17.05 -6.49
C HIS A 194 4.50 15.95 -7.29
N LEU A 195 3.95 14.73 -7.30
CA LEU A 195 4.58 13.57 -7.95
C LEU A 195 4.70 13.73 -9.46
N VAL A 196 3.81 14.49 -10.09
CA VAL A 196 3.86 14.70 -11.55
C VAL A 196 4.93 15.73 -11.91
N ASP A 197 5.05 16.81 -11.14
CA ASP A 197 6.15 17.77 -11.30
C ASP A 197 7.51 17.11 -11.03
N ASP A 198 7.59 16.23 -10.03
CA ASP A 198 8.78 15.41 -9.79
C ASP A 198 9.17 14.54 -10.99
N ILE A 199 8.19 14.00 -11.73
CA ILE A 199 8.42 13.22 -12.95
C ILE A 199 8.84 14.13 -14.11
N LYS A 200 8.26 15.32 -14.23
CA LYS A 200 8.65 16.31 -15.25
C LYS A 200 10.12 16.71 -15.08
N LEU A 201 10.57 16.88 -13.84
CA LEU A 201 11.93 17.31 -13.52
C LEU A 201 12.95 16.18 -13.57
N GLY A 202 12.64 15.02 -12.98
CA GLY A 202 13.60 13.93 -12.81
C GLY A 202 13.32 12.66 -13.62
N GLY A 203 12.34 12.68 -14.51
CA GLY A 203 11.97 11.52 -15.33
C GLY A 203 11.22 10.43 -14.57
N PRO A 204 11.04 9.23 -15.18
CA PRO A 204 10.18 8.18 -14.65
C PRO A 204 10.52 7.72 -13.22
N ASN A 205 9.51 7.71 -12.35
CA ASN A 205 9.64 7.39 -10.93
C ASN A 205 10.21 6.00 -10.64
N HIS A 206 9.97 5.01 -11.51
CA HIS A 206 10.43 3.64 -11.29
C HIS A 206 11.98 3.51 -11.24
N LEU A 207 12.72 4.45 -11.83
CA LEU A 207 14.19 4.50 -11.78
C LEU A 207 14.71 5.17 -10.50
N ARG A 208 13.94 6.12 -9.96
CA ARG A 208 14.34 6.94 -8.81
C ARG A 208 13.87 6.41 -7.47
N TRP A 209 12.97 5.43 -7.47
CA TRP A 209 12.46 4.89 -6.22
C TRP A 209 13.46 3.98 -5.52
N MET A 210 13.51 4.12 -4.20
CA MET A 210 14.37 3.38 -3.29
C MET A 210 14.16 1.86 -3.27
N TYR A 211 13.22 1.29 -4.03
CA TYR A 211 12.95 -0.14 -4.03
C TYR A 211 14.19 -0.97 -4.42
N SER A 212 14.86 -0.63 -5.53
CA SER A 212 16.06 -1.33 -5.99
C SER A 212 17.22 -1.17 -5.01
N ILE A 213 17.41 0.05 -4.51
CA ILE A 213 18.46 0.36 -3.53
C ILE A 213 18.24 -0.42 -2.24
N LYS A 214 17.03 -0.42 -1.67
CA LYS A 214 16.72 -1.17 -0.44
C LYS A 214 16.87 -2.67 -0.62
N ARG A 215 16.55 -3.21 -1.80
CA ARG A 215 16.77 -4.62 -2.13
C ARG A 215 18.26 -4.97 -2.15
N ASN A 216 19.09 -4.11 -2.73
CA ASN A 216 20.55 -4.29 -2.74
C ASN A 216 21.13 -4.18 -1.33
N LEU A 217 20.73 -3.18 -0.55
CA LEU A 217 21.15 -3.02 0.84
C LEU A 217 20.77 -4.22 1.71
N TYR A 218 19.58 -4.78 1.51
CA TYR A 218 19.17 -6.01 2.19
C TYR A 218 20.09 -7.18 1.88
N LYS A 219 20.51 -7.32 0.62
CA LYS A 219 21.48 -8.34 0.21
C LYS A 219 22.86 -8.10 0.84
N TYR A 220 23.36 -6.86 0.80
CA TYR A 220 24.65 -6.52 1.40
C TYR A 220 24.67 -6.72 2.92
N LYS A 221 23.54 -6.50 3.60
CA LYS A 221 23.40 -6.80 5.03
C LYS A 221 23.74 -8.26 5.35
N ALA A 222 23.45 -9.21 4.45
CA ALA A 222 23.79 -10.62 4.64
C ALA A 222 25.30 -10.91 4.49
N PHE A 223 26.06 -10.00 3.87
CA PHE A 223 27.51 -10.13 3.72
C PHE A 223 28.30 -9.57 4.90
N VAL A 224 27.66 -8.86 5.83
CA VAL A 224 28.30 -8.31 7.03
C VAL A 224 28.49 -9.42 8.08
N CYS A 225 29.49 -10.27 7.87
CA CYS A 225 29.93 -11.32 8.80
C CYS A 225 30.85 -10.76 9.89
N ASN A 226 31.64 -9.72 9.57
CA ASN A 226 32.47 -9.00 10.54
C ASN A 226 31.94 -7.57 10.75
N ARG A 227 31.40 -7.30 11.93
CA ARG A 227 30.86 -5.97 12.28
C ARG A 227 31.94 -4.93 12.61
N ALA A 228 33.17 -5.34 12.90
CA ALA A 228 34.28 -4.42 13.13
C ALA A 228 34.80 -3.79 11.82
N HIS A 229 34.61 -4.50 10.70
CA HIS A 229 35.01 -4.07 9.35
C HIS A 229 33.91 -4.40 8.33
N PRO A 230 32.75 -3.74 8.40
CA PRO A 230 31.59 -4.09 7.58
C PRO A 230 31.83 -3.88 6.09
N GLU A 231 32.61 -2.88 5.69
CA GLU A 231 32.94 -2.59 4.29
C GLU A 231 33.78 -3.72 3.67
N ALA A 232 34.82 -4.16 4.38
CA ALA A 232 35.66 -5.28 3.94
C ALA A 232 34.84 -6.58 3.85
N SER A 233 34.00 -6.84 4.85
CA SER A 233 33.11 -8.01 4.86
C SER A 233 32.12 -8.01 3.68
N ILE A 234 31.57 -6.84 3.32
CA ILE A 234 30.71 -6.70 2.14
C ILE A 234 31.50 -6.93 0.85
N ALA A 235 32.69 -6.35 0.74
CA ALA A 235 33.55 -6.50 -0.44
C ALA A 235 33.91 -7.97 -0.70
N GLU A 236 34.32 -8.70 0.34
CA GLU A 236 34.59 -10.14 0.28
C GLU A 236 33.34 -10.95 -0.12
N GLY A 237 32.19 -10.64 0.49
CA GLY A 237 30.93 -11.32 0.16
C GLY A 237 30.46 -11.09 -1.28
N VAL A 238 30.63 -9.86 -1.80
CA VAL A 238 30.34 -9.53 -3.20
C VAL A 238 31.29 -10.28 -4.13
N LEU A 239 32.60 -10.27 -3.85
CA LEU A 239 33.60 -10.99 -4.65
C LEU A 239 33.30 -12.50 -4.70
N ALA A 240 33.02 -13.11 -3.55
CA ALA A 240 32.66 -14.52 -3.46
C ALA A 240 31.40 -14.83 -4.29
N GLU A 241 30.37 -13.98 -4.21
CA GLU A 241 29.15 -14.18 -4.97
C GLU A 241 29.39 -14.02 -6.48
N GLU A 242 30.15 -13.03 -6.93
CA GLU A 242 30.49 -12.83 -8.34
C GLU A 242 31.29 -14.00 -8.91
N CYS A 243 32.29 -14.49 -8.17
CA CYS A 243 33.05 -15.69 -8.51
C CYS A 243 32.13 -16.92 -8.63
N LEU A 244 31.21 -17.13 -7.67
CA LEU A 244 30.25 -18.22 -7.72
C LEU A 244 29.29 -18.09 -8.91
N ILE A 245 28.82 -16.89 -9.24
CA ILE A 245 27.98 -16.63 -10.42
C ILE A 245 28.75 -16.94 -11.71
N PHE A 246 30.00 -16.51 -11.80
CA PHE A 246 30.84 -16.79 -12.96
C PHE A 246 31.07 -18.30 -13.13
N CYS A 247 31.55 -18.97 -12.09
CA CYS A 247 31.77 -20.42 -12.10
C CYS A 247 30.48 -21.18 -12.44
N SER A 248 29.33 -20.69 -11.98
CA SER A 248 28.05 -21.35 -12.21
C SER A 248 27.63 -21.47 -13.67
N ARG A 249 28.22 -20.69 -14.58
CA ARG A 249 27.99 -20.81 -16.03
C ARG A 249 28.66 -22.03 -16.64
N TYR A 250 29.64 -22.61 -15.95
CA TYR A 250 30.44 -23.75 -16.41
C TYR A 250 30.11 -25.04 -15.65
N LEU A 251 29.19 -24.98 -14.69
CA LEU A 251 28.73 -26.16 -13.95
C LEU A 251 27.72 -26.93 -14.81
N HIS A 252 27.75 -28.26 -14.69
CA HIS A 252 26.82 -29.16 -15.36
C HIS A 252 25.36 -28.83 -14.97
N ASP A 253 24.42 -29.06 -15.89
CA ASP A 253 22.98 -28.72 -15.73
C ASP A 253 22.31 -29.36 -14.51
N GLY A 254 22.88 -30.46 -14.00
CA GLY A 254 22.45 -31.12 -12.75
C GLY A 254 22.73 -30.32 -11.48
N VAL A 255 23.56 -29.27 -11.53
CA VAL A 255 23.88 -28.43 -10.37
C VAL A 255 22.90 -27.27 -10.27
N LYS A 256 22.27 -27.12 -9.10
CA LYS A 256 21.39 -25.99 -8.79
C LYS A 256 22.21 -24.69 -8.61
N THR A 257 22.33 -23.92 -9.67
CA THR A 257 23.01 -22.62 -9.71
C THR A 257 22.05 -21.46 -9.44
N ARG A 258 22.54 -20.21 -9.45
CA ARG A 258 21.65 -19.04 -9.41
C ARG A 258 20.79 -18.92 -10.68
N PHE A 259 21.24 -19.47 -11.81
CA PHE A 259 20.51 -19.43 -13.09
C PHE A 259 19.54 -20.60 -13.24
N SER A 260 19.85 -21.79 -12.70
CA SER A 260 18.97 -22.97 -12.73
C SER A 260 18.05 -23.08 -11.52
N ARG A 261 18.35 -22.40 -10.40
CA ARG A 261 17.37 -22.13 -9.35
C ARG A 261 16.35 -21.12 -9.88
N TYR A 262 15.31 -21.62 -10.54
CA TYR A 262 14.00 -21.01 -10.33
C TYR A 262 13.79 -20.99 -8.81
N GLN A 263 13.35 -19.86 -8.23
CA GLN A 263 12.92 -19.82 -6.84
C GLN A 263 11.65 -20.68 -6.71
N VAL A 264 11.78 -22.00 -6.75
CA VAL A 264 10.74 -23.01 -6.56
C VAL A 264 11.37 -24.00 -5.60
N GLU A 265 11.18 -23.77 -4.32
CA GLU A 265 11.16 -24.85 -3.35
C GLU A 265 9.76 -24.88 -2.78
N ASP A 266 9.18 -26.09 -2.85
CA ASP A 266 7.96 -26.49 -2.18
C ASP A 266 8.15 -26.34 -0.67
N ASP A 267 7.11 -25.83 -0.01
CA ASP A 267 6.99 -25.86 1.45
C ASP A 267 6.92 -27.32 1.92
N LYS A 268 8.09 -27.94 2.15
CA LYS A 268 8.20 -29.12 3.00
C LYS A 268 9.40 -28.95 3.93
N ASN A 269 9.07 -28.73 5.20
CA ASN A 269 9.92 -28.86 6.40
C ASN A 269 11.27 -29.56 6.15
N VAL A 270 12.34 -28.77 6.12
CA VAL A 270 13.68 -29.28 6.43
C VAL A 270 14.36 -28.29 7.38
N GLN A 271 14.46 -28.68 8.65
CA GLN A 271 15.43 -28.11 9.58
C GLN A 271 16.84 -28.34 9.00
N THR A 272 17.44 -27.30 8.45
CA THR A 272 18.89 -27.28 8.18
C THR A 272 19.50 -26.07 8.87
N LYS A 273 20.45 -26.36 9.77
CA LYS A 273 21.31 -25.38 10.42
C LYS A 273 22.16 -24.69 9.35
N GLY A 274 21.99 -23.38 9.21
CA GLY A 274 22.74 -22.52 8.29
C GLY A 274 21.82 -21.83 7.29
N MET A 275 21.75 -20.50 7.38
CA MET A 275 20.81 -19.60 6.66
C MET A 275 19.36 -19.67 7.16
N ILE A 276 19.16 -19.34 8.44
CA ILE A 276 17.83 -18.98 8.92
C ILE A 276 17.47 -17.60 8.34
N CYS A 277 16.41 -17.58 7.53
CA CYS A 277 15.68 -16.38 7.13
C CYS A 277 15.02 -15.75 8.37
N HIS A 278 15.81 -15.12 9.23
CA HIS A 278 15.28 -14.30 10.31
C HIS A 278 15.02 -12.89 9.78
N GLN A 279 13.77 -12.68 9.36
CA GLN A 279 13.18 -11.36 9.17
C GLN A 279 13.07 -10.66 10.53
N TYR A 280 14.08 -9.87 10.89
CA TYR A 280 13.94 -8.88 11.96
C TYR A 280 14.14 -7.47 11.41
N TYR A 281 13.12 -6.65 11.66
CA TYR A 281 13.04 -5.22 11.43
C TYR A 281 14.11 -4.47 12.23
N LEU A 282 14.62 -3.39 11.65
CA LEU A 282 15.03 -2.24 12.45
C LEU A 282 13.74 -1.50 12.83
N ARG A 283 13.48 -1.42 14.13
CA ARG A 283 12.70 -0.34 14.73
C ARG A 283 13.44 0.98 14.53
#